data_AF-A0A0A9DI27-F1
#
_entry.id   AF-A0A0A9DI27-F1
#
_cell.length_a   1.000
_cell.length_b   1.000
_cell.length_c   1.000
_cell.angle_alpha   90.00
_cell.angle_beta   90.00
_cell.angle_gamma   90.00
#
_symmetry.space_group_name_H-M   'P 1'
#
loop_
_entity.id
_entity.type
_entity.pdbx_description
1 polymer ?
#
loop_
_entity_poly.entity_id
_entity_poly.type
_entity_poly.pdbx_seq_one_letter_code
_entity_poly.pdbx_strand_id
1 'polypeptide(L)' 'MGFKKTILLDRKLIVELVDRYTNGSLRWDEFSSLVKAAHAKRMGSASKRTVIPDRPKEEDYFYANPQECLQDLDHLQML' A
#
# COMPACT_ATOMS: atom_id res chain seq x y z
N MET A 1 14.46 3.99 13.68
CA MET A 1 13.26 3.75 12.86
C MET A 1 13.53 4.23 11.45
N GLY A 2 13.61 3.33 10.47
CA GLY A 2 13.95 3.68 9.08
C GLY A 2 12.83 3.32 8.12
N PHE A 3 12.79 3.99 6.95
CA PHE A 3 11.83 3.67 5.90
C PHE A 3 12.08 2.26 5.36
N LYS A 4 11.02 1.44 5.31
CA LYS A 4 11.09 0.13 4.65
C LYS A 4 11.22 0.34 3.14
N LYS A 5 12.11 -0.40 2.49
CA LYS A 5 12.18 -0.39 1.01
C LYS A 5 10.87 -0.91 0.45
N THR A 6 10.21 -0.11 -0.36
CA THR A 6 9.00 -0.49 -1.09
C THR A 6 9.29 -0.57 -2.58
N ILE A 7 8.37 -1.16 -3.34
CA ILE A 7 8.41 -1.20 -4.81
C ILE A 7 7.20 -0.47 -5.37
N LEU A 8 7.37 0.20 -6.51
CA LEU A 8 6.28 0.76 -7.29
C LEU A 8 5.70 -0.34 -8.18
N LEU A 9 4.64 -0.98 -7.67
CA LEU A 9 3.97 -2.09 -8.32
C LEU A 9 3.39 -1.74 -9.70
N ASP A 10 3.69 -2.59 -10.68
CA ASP A 10 2.95 -2.67 -11.93
C ASP A 10 1.73 -3.58 -11.74
N ARG A 11 0.60 -2.95 -11.39
CA ARG A 11 -0.61 -3.68 -10.97
C ARG A 11 -1.16 -4.56 -12.10
N LYS A 12 -1.12 -4.10 -13.35
CA LYS A 12 -1.65 -4.87 -14.50
C LYS A 12 -0.82 -6.13 -14.74
N LEU A 13 0.51 -5.96 -14.79
CA LEU A 13 1.42 -7.09 -14.96
C LEU A 13 1.28 -8.12 -13.82
N ILE A 14 1.15 -7.65 -12.58
CA ILE A 14 0.97 -8.53 -11.42
C ILE A 14 -0.31 -9.34 -11.55
N VAL A 15 -1.43 -8.72 -11.96
CA VAL A 15 -2.70 -9.42 -12.17
C VAL A 15 -2.52 -10.53 -13.21
N GLU A 16 -1.92 -10.22 -14.37
CA GLU A 16 -1.66 -11.23 -15.41
C GLU A 16 -0.72 -12.37 -14.95
N LEU A 17 0.30 -12.04 -14.16
CA LEU A 17 1.21 -13.04 -13.58
C LEU A 17 0.51 -13.92 -12.54
N VAL A 18 -0.35 -13.34 -11.72
CA VAL A 18 -1.16 -14.06 -10.72
C VAL A 18 -2.12 -15.00 -11.44
N ASP A 19 -2.83 -14.54 -12.47
CA ASP A 19 -3.78 -15.37 -13.23
C ASP A 19 -3.09 -16.60 -13.86
N ARG A 20 -1.87 -16.44 -14.38
CA ARG A 20 -1.07 -17.55 -14.90
C ARG A 20 -0.54 -18.48 -13.83
N TYR A 21 -0.25 -17.96 -12.64
CA TYR A 21 0.15 -18.79 -11.51
C TYR A 21 -1.03 -19.60 -10.97
N THR A 22 -2.19 -18.97 -10.79
CA THR A 22 -3.40 -19.61 -10.26
C THR A 22 -4.00 -20.64 -11.22
N ASN A 23 -3.87 -20.42 -12.53
CA ASN A 23 -4.31 -21.40 -13.53
C ASN A 23 -3.30 -22.56 -13.75
N GLY A 24 -2.16 -22.56 -13.03
CA GLY A 24 -1.14 -23.60 -13.09
C GLY A 24 -0.21 -23.53 -14.30
N SER A 25 -0.33 -22.52 -15.17
CA SER A 25 0.54 -22.34 -16.35
C SER A 25 1.92 -21.76 -16.00
N LEU A 26 2.12 -21.33 -14.75
CA LEU A 26 3.35 -20.72 -14.28
C LEU A 26 3.73 -21.29 -12.91
N ARG A 27 4.98 -21.74 -12.74
CA ARG A 27 5.45 -22.19 -11.43
C ARG A 27 5.78 -21.02 -10.51
N TRP A 28 5.84 -21.28 -9.21
CA TRP A 28 6.15 -20.25 -8.22
C TRP A 28 7.52 -19.59 -8.44
N ASP A 29 8.54 -20.38 -8.81
CA ASP A 29 9.89 -19.89 -9.07
C ASP A 29 9.94 -18.95 -10.28
N GLU A 30 9.23 -19.30 -11.35
CA GLU A 30 9.08 -18.46 -12.54
C GLU A 30 8.30 -17.19 -12.25
N PHE A 31 7.15 -17.31 -11.56
CA PHE A 31 6.36 -16.18 -11.10
C PHE A 31 7.20 -15.19 -10.28
N SER A 32 7.90 -15.69 -9.25
CA SER A 32 8.75 -14.86 -8.40
C SER A 32 9.85 -14.16 -9.20
N SER A 33 10.45 -14.85 -10.16
CA SER A 33 11.53 -14.32 -10.99
C SER A 33 11.03 -13.22 -11.94
N LEU A 34 9.87 -13.43 -12.58
CA LEU A 34 9.23 -12.44 -13.44
C LEU A 34 8.80 -11.19 -12.68
N VAL A 35 8.21 -11.35 -11.49
CA VAL A 35 7.86 -10.21 -10.61
C VAL A 35 9.11 -9.41 -10.24
N LYS A 36 10.18 -10.07 -9.79
CA LYS A 36 11.45 -9.40 -9.43
C LYS A 36 12.08 -8.70 -10.62
N ALA A 37 12.13 -9.34 -11.78
CA ALA A 37 12.71 -8.78 -12.99
C ALA A 37 11.96 -7.53 -13.46
N ALA A 38 10.62 -7.59 -13.51
CA ALA A 38 9.79 -6.47 -13.93
C ALA A 38 9.87 -5.25 -12.99
N HIS A 39 10.18 -5.49 -11.71
CA HIS A 39 10.25 -4.43 -10.68
C HIS A 39 11.68 -4.05 -10.30
N ALA A 40 12.70 -4.61 -10.96
CA ALA A 40 14.11 -4.39 -10.60
C ALA A 40 14.52 -2.89 -10.59
N LYS A 41 13.87 -2.07 -11.42
CA LYS A 41 14.10 -0.61 -11.52
C LYS A 41 12.90 0.22 -11.04
N ARG A 42 11.93 -0.40 -10.37
CA ARG A 42 10.70 0.25 -9.88
C ARG A 42 10.70 0.27 -8.36
N MET A 43 11.74 0.85 -7.78
CA MET A 43 11.80 1.03 -6.33
C MET A 43 10.89 2.18 -5.91
N GLY A 44 10.15 2.00 -4.83
CA GLY A 44 9.37 3.06 -4.22
C GLY A 44 10.31 4.15 -3.69
N SER A 45 9.94 5.40 -3.93
CA SER A 45 10.62 6.57 -3.38
C SER A 45 9.60 7.46 -2.69
N ALA A 46 10.09 8.41 -1.89
CA ALA A 46 9.25 9.51 -1.44
C ALA A 46 8.65 10.20 -2.69
N SER A 47 7.35 10.41 -2.67
CA SER A 47 6.63 11.14 -3.72
C SER A 47 5.67 12.11 -3.06
N LYS A 48 5.44 13.25 -3.71
CA LYS A 48 4.35 14.12 -3.32
C LYS A 48 3.03 13.37 -3.53
N ARG A 49 2.11 13.58 -2.60
CA ARG A 49 0.75 13.03 -2.70
C ARG A 49 0.02 13.74 -3.84
N THR A 50 -0.62 12.96 -4.70
CA THR A 50 -1.55 13.52 -5.70
C THR A 50 -2.84 13.92 -5.00
N VAL A 51 -3.18 15.21 -5.07
CA VAL A 51 -4.46 15.74 -4.58
C VAL A 51 -5.46 15.70 -5.72
N ILE A 52 -6.61 15.09 -5.48
CA ILE A 52 -7.74 15.08 -6.41
C ILE A 52 -8.79 16.01 -5.80
N PRO A 53 -9.08 17.17 -6.42
CA PRO A 53 -10.12 18.08 -5.94
C PRO A 53 -11.46 17.35 -5.75
N ASP A 54 -12.17 17.71 -4.70
CA ASP A 54 -13.50 17.16 -4.33
C ASP A 54 -13.56 15.64 -4.11
N ARG A 55 -12.41 14.97 -4.08
CA ARG A 55 -12.28 13.53 -3.79
C ARG A 55 -11.16 13.29 -2.80
N PRO A 56 -11.28 13.81 -1.56
CA PRO A 56 -10.35 13.47 -0.50
C PRO A 56 -10.33 11.95 -0.31
N LYS A 57 -9.19 11.42 0.12
CA LYS A 57 -9.16 10.01 0.49
C LYS A 57 -9.95 9.80 1.77
N GLU A 58 -10.34 8.55 2.02
CA GLU A 58 -11.07 8.21 3.24
C GLU A 58 -10.32 8.68 4.49
N GLU A 59 -9.00 8.49 4.53
CA GLU A 59 -8.17 8.92 5.65
C GLU A 59 -8.10 10.45 5.86
N ASP A 60 -8.55 11.27 4.92
CA ASP A 60 -8.53 12.73 5.03
C ASP A 60 -9.81 13.29 5.67
N TYR A 61 -10.86 12.48 5.85
CA TYR A 61 -12.09 12.96 6.50
C TYR A 61 -11.89 13.08 8.01
N PHE A 62 -12.47 14.12 8.59
CA PHE A 62 -12.40 14.40 10.02
C PHE A 62 -12.75 13.19 10.91
N TYR A 63 -13.77 12.42 10.53
CA TYR A 63 -14.22 11.25 11.28
C TYR A 63 -13.46 9.95 10.96
N ALA A 64 -12.53 9.96 10.00
CA ALA A 64 -11.77 8.77 9.61
C ALA A 64 -10.65 8.43 10.59
N ASN A 65 -10.28 9.37 11.47
CA ASN A 65 -9.39 9.12 12.59
C ASN A 65 -10.12 9.39 13.93
N PRO A 66 -10.95 8.45 14.41
CA PRO A 66 -11.66 8.65 15.66
C PRO A 66 -10.71 8.80 16.85
N GLN A 67 -9.45 8.35 16.77
CA GLN A 67 -8.46 8.56 17.84
C GLN A 67 -8.17 10.04 18.10
N GLU A 68 -8.23 10.91 17.09
CA GLU A 68 -8.15 12.38 17.29
C GLU A 68 -9.39 12.93 18.02
N CYS A 69 -10.50 12.19 18.02
CA CYS A 69 -11.75 12.56 18.68
C CYS A 69 -11.95 11.86 20.03
N LEU A 70 -11.15 10.85 20.36
CA LEU A 70 -11.19 10.20 21.66
C LEU A 70 -10.51 11.13 22.67
N GLN A 71 -11.26 11.58 23.68
CA GLN A 71 -10.63 12.21 24.84
C GLN A 71 -9.66 11.21 25.46
N ASP A 72 -8.45 11.65 25.86
CA ASP A 72 -7.51 10.81 26.59
C ASP A 72 -8.24 10.18 27.78
N LEU A 73 -8.51 8.87 27.72
CA LEU A 73 -9.11 8.14 28.82
C LEU A 73 -8.23 8.23 30.08
N ASP A 74 -6.92 8.43 29.91
CA ASP A 74 -5.96 8.69 30.98
C ASP A 74 -6.27 9.99 31.75
N HIS A 75 -6.89 10.99 31.10
CA HIS A 75 -7.29 12.24 31.75
C HIS A 75 -8.67 12.15 32.44
N LEU A 76 -9.49 11.18 32.04
CA LEU A 76 -10.81 10.89 32.61
C LEU A 76 -10.76 9.92 33.80
N GLN A 77 -9.64 9.21 34.02
CA GLN A 77 -9.43 8.35 35.20
C GLN A 77 -8.96 9.10 36.46
N MET A 78 -8.77 10.43 36.39
CA MET A 78 -8.46 11.29 37.55
C MET A 78 -9.64 12.16 38.03
N LEU A 79 -10.86 11.90 37.56
CA LEU A 79 -12.11 12.41 38.13
C LEU A 79 -12.92 11.26 38.72
#